data_AF-A0A3S4H4L1-F1
#
_entry.id   AF-A0A3S4H4L1-F1
#
_cell.length_a   1.000
_cell.length_b   1.000
_cell.length_c   1.000
_cell.angle_alpha   90.00
_cell.angle_beta   90.00
_cell.angle_gamma   90.00
#
_symmetry.space_group_name_H-M   'P 1'
#
loop_
_entity.id
_entity.type
_entity.pdbx_description
1 polymer ?
#
loop_
_entity_poly.entity_id
_entity_poly.type
_entity_poly.pdbx_seq_one_letter_code
_entity_poly.pdbx_strand_id
1 'polypeptide(L)' 'MMTTLAALFGALPLVVTSGDGAELRQPLGITIAGGLLMSQLLTLYTTPVVYLYFDRLQTRLRRGKKLQPLPE' A
#
# COMPACT_ATOMS: atom_id res chain seq x y z
N MET A 1 -0.64 0.92 11.20
CA MET A 1 -1.44 2.11 10.86
C MET A 1 -1.21 3.21 11.90
N MET A 2 0.04 3.69 12.04
CA MET A 2 0.40 4.78 12.96
C MET A 2 0.89 6.02 12.19
N THR A 3 1.56 5.79 11.05
CA THR A 3 2.08 6.82 10.14
C THR A 3 0.99 7.57 9.36
N THR A 4 -0.06 6.88 8.90
CA THR A 4 -1.15 7.49 8.12
C THR A 4 -1.96 8.48 8.96
N LEU A 5 -2.24 8.14 10.22
CA LEU A 5 -2.94 9.03 11.17
C LEU A 5 -2.11 10.27 11.50
N ALA A 6 -0.80 10.12 11.73
CA ALA A 6 0.09 11.25 11.97
C ALA A 6 0.15 12.22 10.77
N ALA A 7 0.21 11.69 9.55
CA ALA A 7 0.20 12.51 8.35
C ALA A 7 -1.16 13.21 8.13
N LEU A 8 -2.27 12.54 8.45
CA LEU A 8 -3.61 13.12 8.36
C LEU A 8 -3.81 14.27 9.38
N PHE A 9 -3.34 14.08 10.62
CA PHE A 9 -3.35 15.12 11.65
C PHE A 9 -2.43 16.31 11.31
N GLY A 10 -1.30 16.09 10.62
CA GLY A 10 -0.44 17.17 10.12
C GLY A 10 -1.01 17.91 8.90
N ALA A 11 -1.82 17.25 8.07
CA ALA A 11 -2.50 17.85 6.92
C ALA A 11 -3.78 18.61 7.30
N LEU A 12 -4.45 18.21 8.39
CA LEU A 12 -5.65 18.86 8.92
C LEU A 12 -5.53 20.39 9.11
N PRO A 13 -4.48 20.93 9.77
CA PRO A 13 -4.31 22.38 9.91
C PRO A 13 -4.01 23.10 8.57
N LEU A 14 -3.47 22.40 7.57
CA LEU A 14 -3.26 22.96 6.22
C LEU A 14 -4.57 23.11 5.44
N VAL A 15 -5.59 22.29 5.72
CA VAL A 15 -6.90 22.31 5.04
C VAL A 15 -7.89 23.23 5.77
N VAL A 16 -7.73 23.43 7.07
CA VAL A 16 -8.62 24.26 7.92
C VAL A 16 -8.17 25.74 8.00
N THR A 17 -6.94 26.07 7.61
CA THR A 17 -6.47 27.46 7.57
C THR A 17 -7.04 28.22 6.37
N SER A 18 -8.10 29.00 6.61
CA SER A 18 -8.77 29.88 5.65
C SER A 18 -8.18 31.30 5.67
N GLY A 19 -6.88 31.43 5.40
CA GLY A 19 -6.17 32.72 5.27
C GLY A 19 -5.48 32.87 3.91
N ASP A 20 -5.04 34.09 3.56
CA ASP A 20 -4.40 34.41 2.27
C ASP A 20 -3.37 33.36 1.82
N GLY A 21 -3.59 32.77 0.64
CA GLY A 21 -2.80 31.66 0.10
C GLY A 21 -3.39 30.25 0.35
N ALA A 22 -4.57 30.14 0.98
CA ALA A 22 -5.30 28.88 1.17
C ALA A 22 -5.67 28.19 -0.16
N GLU A 23 -5.88 28.96 -1.23
CA GLU A 23 -6.24 28.47 -2.58
C GLU A 23 -5.18 27.52 -3.16
N LEU A 24 -3.92 27.69 -2.78
CA LEU A 24 -2.80 26.83 -3.17
C LEU A 24 -2.54 25.69 -2.18
N ARG A 25 -2.81 25.90 -0.89
CA ARG A 25 -2.51 24.93 0.18
C ARG A 25 -3.57 23.83 0.29
N GLN A 26 -4.82 24.18 0.03
CA GLN A 26 -5.95 23.25 0.05
C GLN A 26 -5.81 22.12 -1.00
N PRO A 27 -5.51 22.39 -2.29
CA PRO A 27 -5.31 21.32 -3.28
C PRO A 27 -4.04 20.48 -3.02
N LEU A 28 -2.98 21.08 -2.47
CA LEU A 28 -1.78 20.34 -2.05
C LEU A 28 -2.10 19.36 -0.92
N GLY A 29 -2.86 19.79 0.10
CA GLY A 29 -3.28 18.93 1.21
C GLY A 29 -4.14 17.74 0.76
N ILE A 30 -5.09 17.99 -0.15
CA ILE A 30 -5.95 16.94 -0.73
C ILE A 30 -5.13 15.92 -1.53
N THR A 31 -4.17 16.39 -2.33
CA THR A 31 -3.30 15.51 -3.14
C THR A 31 -2.44 14.61 -2.26
N ILE A 32 -1.86 15.16 -1.18
CA ILE A 32 -1.04 14.40 -0.22
C ILE A 32 -1.90 13.37 0.54
N ALA A 33 -3.06 13.78 1.04
CA ALA A 33 -3.97 12.88 1.75
C ALA A 33 -4.46 11.73 0.85
N GLY A 34 -4.84 12.03 -0.39
CA GLY A 34 -5.23 11.04 -1.40
C GLY A 34 -4.07 10.10 -1.76
N GLY A 35 -2.87 10.64 -1.95
CA GLY A 35 -1.67 9.86 -2.24
C GLY A 35 -1.28 8.91 -1.10
N LEU A 36 -1.39 9.36 0.15
CA LEU A 36 -1.14 8.53 1.33
C LEU A 36 -2.16 7.40 1.47
N LEU A 37 -3.45 7.71 1.29
CA LEU A 37 -4.52 6.70 1.29
C LEU A 37 -4.29 5.66 0.18
N MET A 38 -3.96 6.12 -1.03
CA MET A 38 -3.66 5.22 -2.15
C MET A 38 -2.41 4.39 -1.89
N SER A 39 -1.34 4.96 -1.34
CA SER A 39 -0.12 4.22 -1.01
C SER A 39 -0.39 3.14 0.05
N GLN A 40 -1.29 3.42 0.99
CA GLN A 40 -1.68 2.45 2.01
C GLN A 40 -2.53 1.32 1.44
N LEU A 41 -3.50 1.64 0.58
CA LEU A 41 -4.29 0.65 -0.15
C LEU A 41 -3.41 -0.20 -1.05
N LEU A 42 -2.51 0.43 -1.80
CA LEU A 42 -1.57 -0.25 -2.67
C LEU A 42 -0.67 -1.17 -1.86
N THR A 43 -0.13 -0.75 -0.71
CA THR A 43 0.72 -1.61 0.13
C THR A 43 -0.06 -2.79 0.70
N LEU A 44 -1.25 -2.52 1.25
CA LEU A 44 -2.08 -3.52 1.93
C LEU A 44 -2.68 -4.53 0.94
N TYR A 45 -2.88 -4.13 -0.32
CA TYR A 45 -3.35 -5.00 -1.39
C TYR A 45 -2.21 -5.69 -2.16
N THR A 46 -1.11 -4.98 -2.42
CA THR A 46 0.05 -5.52 -3.14
C THR A 46 0.73 -6.63 -2.35
N THR A 47 0.87 -6.48 -1.03
CA THR A 47 1.49 -7.51 -0.18
C THR A 47 0.83 -8.89 -0.32
N PRO A 48 -0.51 -9.04 -0.14
CA PRO A 48 -1.16 -10.33 -0.31
C PRO A 48 -1.22 -10.78 -1.78
N VAL A 49 -1.39 -9.87 -2.74
CA VAL A 49 -1.40 -10.23 -4.18
C VAL A 49 -0.07 -10.83 -4.59
N VAL A 50 1.04 -10.18 -4.22
CA VAL A 50 2.38 -10.67 -4.49
C VAL A 50 2.58 -12.03 -3.82
N TYR A 51 2.14 -12.20 -2.57
CA TYR A 51 2.21 -13.50 -1.89
C TYR A 51 1.47 -14.60 -2.65
N LEU A 52 0.25 -14.34 -3.13
CA LEU A 52 -0.53 -15.29 -3.93
C LEU A 52 0.12 -15.61 -5.28
N TYR A 53 0.78 -14.63 -5.92
CA TYR A 53 1.54 -14.86 -7.15
C TYR A 53 2.75 -15.76 -6.89
N PHE A 54 3.52 -15.48 -5.83
CA PHE A 54 4.67 -16.31 -5.44
C PHE A 54 4.25 -17.70 -4.99
N ASP A 55 3.14 -17.86 -4.25
CA ASP A 55 2.62 -19.16 -3.83
C ASP A 55 2.21 -20.02 -5.03
N ARG A 56 1.55 -19.43 -6.04
CA ARG A 56 1.25 -20.12 -7.30
C ARG A 56 2.50 -20.54 -8.05
N LEU A 57 3.52 -19.68 -8.10
CA LEU A 57 4.81 -19.99 -8.73
C LEU A 57 5.53 -21.12 -7.98
N GLN A 58 5.57 -21.06 -6.65
CA GLN A 58 6.15 -22.08 -5.80
C GLN A 58 5.44 -23.43 -5.98
N THR A 59 4.11 -23.44 -6.05
CA THR A 59 3.31 -24.66 -6.26
C THR A 59 3.59 -25.30 -7.62
N ARG A 60 3.77 -24.50 -8.68
CA ARG A 60 4.15 -25.01 -10.01
C ARG A 60 5.56 -25.58 -10.03
N LEU A 61 6.52 -24.91 -9.38
CA LEU A 61 7.90 -25.40 -9.27
C LEU A 61 8.00 -26.68 -8.40
N ARG A 62 7.21 -26.79 -7.32
CA ARG A 62 7.16 -27.98 -6.45
C ARG A 62 6.51 -29.18 -7.13
N ARG A 63 5.56 -28.98 -8.03
CA ARG A 63 4.95 -30.06 -8.84
C ARG A 63 5.98 -30.78 -9.72
N GLY A 64 7.01 -30.07 -10.20
CA GLY A 64 8.13 -30.69 -10.93
C GLY A 64 9.06 -31.55 -10.05
N LYS A 65 9.03 -31.37 -8.73
CA LYS A 65 9.91 -32.10 -7.78
C LYS A 65 9.28 -33.36 -7.18
N LYS A 66 8.01 -33.66 -7.47
CA LYS A 66 7.29 -34.87 -7.00
C LYS A 66 7.54 -36.13 -7.86
N LEU A 67 8.69 -36.22 -8.51
CA LEU A 67 9.14 -37.41 -9.26
C LEU A 67 10.46 -37.96 -8.69
N GLN A 68 10.57 -38.06 -7.37
CA GLN A 68 11.47 -39.05 -6.77
C GLN A 68 10.59 -40.12 -6.13
N PRO A 69 10.33 -41.23 -6.85
CA PRO A 69 9.94 -42.46 -6.19
C PRO A 69 11.08 -42.80 -5.21
N LEU A 70 10.72 -43.09 -3.96
CA LEU A 70 11.65 -43.68 -3.01
C LEU A 70 12.18 -44.98 -3.63
N PRO A 71 13.51 -45.16 -3.76
CA PRO A 71 14.06 -46.48 -4.01
C PRO A 71 13.70 -47.37 -2.81
N GLU A 72 13.20 -48.57 -3.13
CA GLU A 72 12.86 -49.68 -2.23
C GLU A 72 13.90 -49.92 -1.13
#